data_AF-A0A1H9EQI2-F1
#
_entry.id   AF-A0A1H9EQI2-F1
#
_cell.length_a   1.000
_cell.length_b   1.000
_cell.length_c   1.000
_cell.angle_alpha   90.00
_cell.angle_beta   90.00
_cell.angle_gamma   90.00
#
_symmetry.space_group_name_H-M   'P 1'
#
loop_
_entity.id
_entity.type
_entity.pdbx_description
1 polymer ?
#
loop_
_entity_poly.entity_id
_entity_poly.type
_entity_poly.pdbx_seq_one_letter_code
_entity_poly.pdbx_strand_id
1 'polypeptide(L)'
;MSNPDSPLSKPLRPEDPQRLQAFRARIESLRWDAADVTPSMSHLFSAVDDLAQSEVAYYYRRRSTRAWISGLTRIGAWSLGSVGLLLPLLAAADAPRFAAWGLYGYAFLAAAASCLAANSLFGGTEGHIRFVTTQLQLEKLITASRIRWCQYLSQPHATQAQIDNGFALVLQYAGELHGISIGETGHWGETLLTELAQYQKKIEARGAETKR
;
A
#
# COMPACT_ATOMS: atom_id res chain seq x y z
N MET A 1 19.97 18.54 1.42
CA MET A 1 20.87 17.50 0.86
C MET A 1 20.70 16.26 1.72
N SER A 2 20.08 15.21 1.18
CA SER A 2 19.77 13.98 1.92
C SER A 2 21.01 13.09 2.00
N ASN A 3 21.40 12.70 3.22
CA ASN A 3 22.55 11.82 3.46
C ASN A 3 22.23 10.38 2.97
N PRO A 4 22.95 9.83 1.99
CA PRO A 4 22.64 8.51 1.41
C PRO A 4 22.83 7.33 2.40
N ASP A 5 23.54 7.55 3.51
CA ASP A 5 23.82 6.52 4.53
C ASP A 5 22.85 6.54 5.72
N SER A 6 21.74 7.27 5.62
CA SER A 6 20.70 7.19 6.64
C SER A 6 20.07 5.77 6.63
N PRO A 7 19.93 5.08 7.78
CA PRO A 7 19.30 3.75 7.86
C PRO A 7 17.84 3.71 7.36
N LEU A 8 17.26 4.86 7.04
CA LEU A 8 15.94 5.03 6.41
C LEU A 8 15.98 5.04 4.86
N SER A 9 17.13 4.81 4.22
CA SER A 9 17.26 4.82 2.75
C SER A 9 16.57 3.63 2.07
N LYS A 10 16.33 2.53 2.80
CA LYS A 10 15.48 1.44 2.34
C LYS A 10 14.04 1.70 2.79
N PRO A 11 13.03 1.53 1.91
CA PRO A 11 11.64 1.61 2.31
C PRO A 11 11.31 0.43 3.22
N LEU A 12 11.47 0.67 4.52
CA LEU A 12 11.14 -0.27 5.59
C LEU A 12 9.62 -0.36 5.72
N ARG A 13 9.12 -1.55 6.06
CA ARG A 13 7.68 -1.75 6.21
C ARG A 13 7.16 -0.98 7.42
N PRO A 14 5.89 -0.55 7.43
CA PRO A 14 5.25 0.10 8.61
C PRO A 14 5.47 -0.67 9.91
N GLU A 15 5.39 -2.00 9.83
CA GLU A 15 5.58 -2.92 10.95
C GLU A 15 7.04 -3.21 11.34
N ASP A 16 8.03 -2.64 10.65
CA ASP A 16 9.44 -2.96 10.88
C ASP A 16 9.98 -2.31 12.17
N PRO A 17 10.46 -3.10 13.16
CA PRO A 17 10.98 -2.57 14.41
C PRO A 17 12.21 -1.64 14.22
N GLN A 18 12.94 -1.77 13.10
CA GLN A 18 14.08 -0.90 12.79
C GLN A 18 13.67 0.57 12.62
N ARG A 19 12.44 0.85 12.18
CA ARG A 19 11.93 2.22 12.03
C ARG A 19 11.77 2.91 13.38
N LEU A 20 11.20 2.19 14.34
CA LEU A 20 11.04 2.69 15.70
C LEU A 20 12.39 2.87 16.40
N GLN A 21 13.36 1.99 16.14
CA GLN A 21 14.72 2.15 16.64
C GLN A 21 15.42 3.38 16.05
N ALA A 22 15.33 3.59 14.73
CA ALA A 22 15.90 4.77 14.08
C ALA A 22 15.25 6.08 14.57
N PHE A 23 13.93 6.08 14.77
CA PHE A 23 13.22 7.21 15.37
C PHE A 23 13.67 7.46 16.81
N ARG A 24 13.74 6.41 17.65
CA ARG A 24 14.24 6.50 19.04
C ARG A 24 15.64 7.08 19.11
N ALA A 25 16.57 6.58 18.31
CA ALA A 25 17.94 7.08 18.26
C ALA A 25 18.01 8.58 17.92
N ARG A 26 17.10 9.08 17.07
CA ARG A 26 17.02 10.51 16.73
C ARG A 26 16.43 11.40 17.81
N ILE A 27 15.50 10.88 18.60
CA ILE A 27 14.91 11.67 19.70
C ILE A 27 15.81 11.64 20.96
N GLU A 28 16.61 10.60 21.13
CA GLU A 28 17.59 10.48 22.23
C GLU A 28 18.70 11.54 22.13
N SER A 29 19.00 12.06 20.94
CA SER A 29 19.98 13.12 20.75
C SER A 29 19.45 14.54 21.00
N LEU A 30 18.17 14.71 21.34
CA LEU A 30 17.56 16.01 21.56
C LEU A 30 17.99 16.63 22.89
N ARG A 31 18.30 17.93 22.86
CA ARG A 31 18.63 18.72 24.06
C ARG A 31 17.52 19.74 24.31
N TRP A 32 16.90 19.68 25.48
CA TRP A 32 15.74 20.53 25.83
C TRP A 32 16.14 21.76 26.66
N ASP A 33 17.31 22.32 26.38
CA ASP A 33 17.79 23.54 27.04
C ASP A 33 17.09 24.77 26.43
N ALA A 34 16.91 25.84 27.21
CA ALA A 34 16.20 27.05 26.78
C ALA A 34 16.79 27.70 25.51
N ALA A 35 18.09 27.51 25.26
CA ALA A 35 18.75 27.97 24.04
C ALA A 35 18.51 27.08 22.81
N ASP A 36 18.14 25.81 23.02
CA ASP A 36 18.09 24.75 21.99
C ASP A 36 16.67 24.25 21.70
N VAL A 37 15.62 24.85 22.29
CA VAL A 37 14.23 24.38 22.13
C VAL A 37 13.77 24.38 20.67
N THR A 38 13.96 25.47 19.93
CA THR A 38 13.51 25.56 18.52
C THR A 38 14.28 24.60 17.60
N PRO A 39 15.63 24.50 17.68
CA PRO A 39 16.39 23.45 16.99
C PRO A 39 15.92 22.03 17.34
N SER A 40 15.72 21.71 18.61
CA SER A 40 15.28 20.38 19.06
C SER A 40 13.88 20.04 18.57
N MET A 41 12.96 21.01 18.56
CA MET A 41 11.62 20.81 18.04
C MET A 41 11.58 20.66 16.52
N SER A 42 12.44 21.38 15.80
CA SER A 42 12.64 21.20 14.36
C SER A 42 13.21 19.81 14.05
N HIS A 43 14.15 19.33 14.87
CA HIS A 43 14.70 17.99 14.74
C HIS A 43 13.62 16.92 15.02
N LEU A 44 12.79 17.11 16.04
CA LEU A 44 11.65 16.24 16.32
C LEU A 44 10.64 16.22 15.15
N PHE A 45 10.26 17.38 14.62
CA PHE A 45 9.40 17.48 13.44
C PHE A 45 10.01 16.73 12.25
N SER A 46 11.31 16.91 11.98
CA SER A 46 11.99 16.22 10.88
C SER A 46 12.02 14.70 11.05
N ALA A 47 12.14 14.20 12.29
CA ALA A 47 12.10 12.78 12.58
C ALA A 47 10.71 12.17 12.30
N VAL A 48 9.64 12.89 12.65
CA VAL A 48 8.26 12.50 12.29
C VAL A 48 8.02 12.59 10.79
N ASP A 49 8.55 13.63 10.13
CA ASP A 49 8.39 13.82 8.69
C ASP A 49 9.13 12.74 7.87
N ASP A 50 10.30 12.29 8.31
CA ASP A 50 11.02 11.17 7.70
C ASP A 50 10.24 9.86 7.83
N LEU A 51 9.59 9.63 8.98
CA LEU A 51 8.68 8.48 9.15
C LEU A 51 7.50 8.56 8.18
N ALA A 52 6.86 9.72 8.05
CA ALA A 52 5.73 9.92 7.13
C ALA A 52 6.15 9.73 5.66
N GLN A 53 7.32 10.22 5.26
CA GLN A 53 7.86 10.01 3.92
C GLN A 53 8.15 8.52 3.65
N SER A 54 8.66 7.79 4.64
CA SER A 54 8.90 6.35 4.51
C SER A 54 7.60 5.55 4.35
N GLU A 55 6.51 5.96 5.01
CA GLU A 55 5.17 5.42 4.79
C GLU A 55 4.73 5.64 3.34
N VAL A 56 4.77 6.88 2.85
CA VAL A 56 4.36 7.19 1.46
C VAL A 56 5.18 6.37 0.45
N ALA A 57 6.49 6.26 0.64
CA ALA A 57 7.35 5.46 -0.24
C ALA A 57 6.98 3.98 -0.25
N TYR A 58 6.61 3.42 0.90
CA TYR A 58 6.10 2.04 1.00
C TYR A 58 4.81 1.86 0.18
N TYR A 59 3.82 2.73 0.38
CA TYR A 59 2.54 2.68 -0.34
C TYR A 59 2.72 2.87 -1.85
N TYR A 60 3.58 3.80 -2.28
CA TYR A 60 3.90 4.04 -3.68
C TYR A 60 4.50 2.80 -4.35
N ARG A 61 5.48 2.15 -3.71
CA ARG A 61 6.11 0.93 -4.24
C ARG A 61 5.14 -0.26 -4.28
N ARG A 62 4.28 -0.40 -3.27
CA ARG A 62 3.25 -1.46 -3.23
C ARG A 62 2.26 -1.31 -4.39
N ARG A 63 1.85 -0.07 -4.67
CA ARG A 63 0.99 0.27 -5.81
C ARG A 63 1.64 -0.08 -7.15
N SER A 64 2.88 0.34 -7.39
CA SER A 64 3.56 0.11 -8.66
C SER A 64 3.78 -1.38 -8.95
N THR A 65 4.16 -2.15 -7.93
CA THR A 65 4.35 -3.60 -8.05
C THR A 65 3.04 -4.31 -8.43
N ARG A 66 1.92 -3.93 -7.81
CA ARG A 66 0.60 -4.52 -8.13
C ARG A 66 0.10 -4.12 -9.51
N ALA A 67 0.31 -2.86 -9.92
CA ALA A 67 -0.04 -2.41 -11.26
C ALA A 67 0.74 -3.19 -12.33
N TRP A 68 2.03 -3.46 -12.09
CA TRP A 68 2.86 -4.26 -12.98
C TRP A 68 2.39 -5.73 -13.04
N ILE A 69 2.13 -6.37 -11.90
CA ILE A 69 1.62 -7.74 -11.85
C ILE A 69 0.26 -7.84 -12.57
N SER A 70 -0.65 -6.90 -12.35
CA SER A 70 -1.96 -6.88 -13.02
C SER A 70 -1.84 -6.66 -14.52
N GLY A 71 -0.89 -5.82 -14.96
CA GLY A 71 -0.59 -5.65 -16.37
C GLY A 71 -0.08 -6.95 -17.00
N LEU A 72 0.84 -7.63 -16.32
CA LEU A 72 1.43 -8.88 -16.80
C LEU A 72 0.40 -10.03 -16.87
N THR A 73 -0.45 -10.18 -15.85
CA THR A 73 -1.51 -11.20 -15.85
C THR A 73 -2.57 -10.95 -16.91
N ARG A 74 -2.90 -9.68 -17.19
CA ARG A 74 -3.77 -9.32 -18.32
C ARG A 74 -3.12 -9.70 -19.64
N ILE A 75 -1.90 -9.26 -19.91
CA ILE A 75 -1.19 -9.60 -21.16
C ILE A 75 -1.13 -11.13 -21.35
N GLY A 76 -0.76 -11.86 -20.29
CA GLY A 76 -0.76 -13.33 -20.30
C GLY A 76 -2.13 -13.92 -20.60
N ALA A 77 -3.20 -13.43 -19.97
CA ALA A 77 -4.56 -13.90 -20.23
C ALA A 77 -5.00 -13.64 -21.68
N TRP A 78 -4.66 -12.48 -22.25
CA TRP A 78 -4.95 -12.17 -23.65
C TRP A 78 -4.18 -13.10 -24.60
N SER A 79 -2.87 -13.29 -24.38
CA SER A 79 -2.06 -14.19 -25.21
C SER A 79 -2.53 -15.64 -25.14
N LEU A 80 -2.75 -16.16 -23.93
CA LEU A 80 -3.24 -17.52 -23.70
C LEU A 80 -4.65 -17.70 -24.26
N GLY A 81 -5.53 -16.70 -24.08
CA GLY A 81 -6.89 -16.73 -24.61
C GLY A 81 -6.92 -16.74 -26.13
N SER A 82 -6.11 -15.90 -26.79
CA SER A 82 -5.98 -15.89 -28.24
C SER A 82 -5.44 -17.21 -28.79
N VAL A 83 -4.37 -17.76 -28.20
CA VAL A 83 -3.81 -19.06 -28.61
C VAL A 83 -4.82 -20.18 -28.38
N GLY A 84 -5.48 -20.17 -27.21
CA GLY A 84 -6.47 -21.17 -26.84
C GLY A 84 -7.71 -21.19 -27.73
N LEU A 85 -8.07 -20.04 -28.30
CA LEU A 85 -9.20 -19.92 -29.24
C LEU A 85 -8.79 -20.26 -30.68
N LEU A 86 -7.55 -19.91 -31.09
CA LEU A 86 -7.04 -20.18 -32.44
C LEU A 86 -6.67 -21.65 -32.67
N LEU A 87 -6.11 -22.34 -31.68
CA LEU A 87 -5.66 -23.73 -31.85
C LEU A 87 -6.78 -24.71 -32.25
N PRO A 88 -7.97 -24.70 -31.63
CA PRO A 88 -9.08 -25.54 -32.06
C PRO A 88 -9.58 -25.19 -33.48
N LEU A 89 -9.57 -23.90 -33.84
CA LEU A 89 -9.98 -23.45 -35.18
C LEU A 89 -8.99 -23.91 -36.26
N LEU A 90 -7.69 -23.84 -36.00
CA LEU A 90 -6.65 -24.34 -36.90
C LEU A 90 -6.70 -25.87 -37.03
N ALA A 91 -6.95 -26.59 -35.92
CA ALA A 91 -7.16 -28.03 -35.94
C ALA A 91 -8.38 -28.44 -36.77
N ALA A 92 -9.44 -27.62 -36.79
CA ALA A 92 -10.60 -27.84 -37.64
C ALA A 92 -10.33 -27.51 -39.13
N ALA A 93 -9.47 -26.53 -39.41
CA ALA A 93 -9.16 -26.07 -40.77
C ALA A 93 -8.12 -26.94 -41.50
N ASP A 94 -7.10 -27.45 -40.80
CA ASP A 94 -6.02 -28.30 -41.35
C ASP A 94 -5.65 -29.40 -40.34
N ALA A 95 -6.55 -30.39 -40.23
CA ALA A 95 -6.44 -31.50 -39.29
C ALA A 95 -5.12 -32.30 -39.39
N PRO A 96 -4.57 -32.62 -40.58
CA PRO A 96 -3.31 -33.35 -40.70
C PRO A 96 -2.12 -32.68 -39.99
N ARG A 97 -2.12 -31.35 -39.88
CA ARG A 97 -1.03 -30.59 -39.23
C ARG A 97 -1.30 -30.26 -37.77
N PHE A 98 -2.55 -29.98 -37.41
CA PHE A 98 -2.89 -29.38 -36.11
C PHE A 98 -3.78 -30.24 -35.20
N ALA A 99 -4.21 -31.44 -35.62
CA ALA A 99 -5.10 -32.29 -34.81
C ALA A 99 -4.57 -32.57 -33.40
N ALA A 100 -3.27 -32.85 -33.25
CA ALA A 100 -2.65 -33.10 -31.94
C ALA A 100 -2.63 -31.84 -31.04
N TRP A 101 -2.71 -30.65 -31.64
CA TRP A 101 -2.58 -29.36 -30.94
C TRP A 101 -3.93 -28.78 -30.50
N GLY A 102 -5.03 -29.24 -31.10
CA GLY A 102 -6.38 -28.76 -30.81
C GLY A 102 -6.81 -28.94 -29.34
N LEU A 103 -6.44 -30.06 -28.71
CA LEU A 103 -6.75 -30.34 -27.30
C LEU A 103 -6.04 -29.37 -26.33
N TYR A 104 -4.83 -28.93 -26.68
CA TYR A 104 -4.10 -27.96 -25.86
C TYR A 104 -4.75 -26.57 -25.88
N GLY A 105 -5.56 -26.26 -26.92
CA GLY A 105 -6.33 -25.02 -26.98
C GLY A 105 -7.25 -24.81 -25.76
N TYR A 106 -7.90 -25.88 -25.29
CA TYR A 106 -8.74 -25.83 -24.09
C TYR A 106 -7.91 -25.60 -22.81
N ALA A 107 -6.70 -26.16 -22.73
CA ALA A 107 -5.78 -25.90 -21.61
C ALA A 107 -5.34 -24.43 -21.59
N PHE A 108 -5.04 -23.84 -22.75
CA PHE A 108 -4.72 -22.43 -22.89
C PHE A 108 -5.89 -21.52 -22.50
N LEU A 109 -7.13 -21.86 -22.89
CA LEU A 109 -8.33 -21.14 -22.45
C LEU A 109 -8.55 -21.23 -20.94
N ALA A 110 -8.39 -22.41 -20.35
CA ALA A 110 -8.51 -22.60 -18.90
C ALA A 110 -7.45 -21.80 -18.13
N ALA A 111 -6.22 -21.75 -18.64
CA ALA A 111 -5.14 -20.93 -18.08
C ALA A 111 -5.45 -19.43 -18.18
N ALA A 112 -5.96 -18.95 -19.32
CA ALA A 112 -6.37 -17.56 -19.50
C ALA A 112 -7.49 -17.15 -18.53
N ALA A 113 -8.52 -17.99 -18.40
CA ALA A 113 -9.61 -17.79 -17.44
C ALA A 113 -9.11 -17.76 -16.00
N SER A 114 -8.17 -18.64 -15.65
CA SER A 114 -7.54 -18.69 -14.32
C SER A 114 -6.72 -17.42 -14.03
N CYS A 115 -5.97 -16.90 -15.00
CA CYS A 115 -5.24 -15.63 -14.87
C CYS A 115 -6.18 -14.43 -14.67
N LEU A 116 -7.29 -14.38 -15.40
CA LEU A 116 -8.33 -13.35 -15.24
C LEU A 116 -9.00 -13.42 -13.88
N ALA A 117 -9.40 -14.62 -13.44
CA ALA A 117 -10.00 -14.86 -12.14
C ALA A 117 -9.04 -14.52 -10.98
N ALA A 118 -7.77 -14.90 -11.09
CA ALA A 118 -6.75 -14.51 -10.13
C ALA A 118 -6.56 -12.99 -10.08
N ASN A 119 -6.55 -12.32 -11.24
CA ASN A 119 -6.44 -10.85 -11.28
C ASN A 119 -7.65 -10.13 -10.66
N SER A 120 -8.87 -10.68 -10.80
CA SER A 120 -10.06 -10.14 -10.13
C SER A 120 -10.03 -10.41 -8.62
N LEU A 121 -9.63 -11.63 -8.19
CA LEU A 121 -9.60 -12.03 -6.78
C LEU A 121 -8.47 -11.37 -5.98
N PHE A 122 -7.29 -11.14 -6.59
CA PHE A 122 -6.09 -10.67 -5.88
C PHE A 122 -5.77 -9.17 -6.04
N GLY A 123 -6.69 -8.37 -6.58
CA GLY A 123 -6.66 -6.93 -6.37
C GLY A 123 -6.43 -6.05 -7.60
N GLY A 124 -7.21 -6.27 -8.65
CA GLY A 124 -7.31 -5.30 -9.75
C GLY A 124 -7.91 -3.94 -9.35
N THR A 125 -8.83 -3.89 -8.37
CA THR A 125 -9.59 -2.67 -8.06
C THR A 125 -9.58 -2.29 -6.59
N GLU A 126 -10.06 -3.14 -5.68
CA GLU A 126 -10.30 -2.72 -4.29
C GLU A 126 -9.02 -2.47 -3.48
N GLY A 127 -8.06 -3.40 -3.53
CA GLY A 127 -6.76 -3.22 -2.88
C GLY A 127 -5.95 -2.07 -3.50
N HIS A 128 -6.04 -1.87 -4.81
CA HIS A 128 -5.35 -0.76 -5.48
C HIS A 128 -5.93 0.59 -5.06
N ILE A 129 -7.26 0.73 -5.06
CA ILE A 129 -7.96 1.93 -4.59
C ILE A 129 -7.58 2.21 -3.14
N ARG A 130 -7.54 1.18 -2.27
CA ARG A 130 -7.14 1.35 -0.87
C ARG A 130 -5.74 1.94 -0.74
N PHE A 131 -4.74 1.35 -1.38
CA PHE A 131 -3.37 1.87 -1.31
C PHE A 131 -3.23 3.28 -1.90
N VAL A 132 -3.96 3.60 -2.98
CA VAL A 132 -3.98 4.94 -3.57
C VAL A 132 -4.63 5.95 -2.62
N THR A 133 -5.76 5.60 -2.02
CA THR A 133 -6.44 6.45 -1.05
C THR A 133 -5.57 6.73 0.16
N THR A 134 -4.95 5.70 0.75
CA THR A 134 -4.01 5.87 1.87
C THR A 134 -2.81 6.71 1.47
N GLN A 135 -2.22 6.49 0.29
CA GLN A 135 -1.12 7.31 -0.24
C GLN A 135 -1.53 8.80 -0.31
N LEU A 136 -2.68 9.11 -0.92
CA LEU A 136 -3.16 10.48 -1.06
C LEU A 136 -3.49 11.13 0.30
N GLN A 137 -4.02 10.37 1.25
CA GLN A 137 -4.24 10.83 2.62
C GLN A 137 -2.93 11.19 3.31
N LEU A 138 -1.90 10.36 3.17
CA LEU A 138 -0.57 10.61 3.72
C LEU A 138 0.09 11.82 3.06
N GLU A 139 0.03 11.96 1.73
CA GLU A 139 0.56 13.13 1.01
C GLU A 139 -0.11 14.43 1.43
N LYS A 140 -1.45 14.39 1.60
CA LYS A 140 -2.23 15.51 2.12
C LYS A 140 -1.80 15.87 3.54
N LEU A 141 -1.63 14.87 4.41
CA LEU A 141 -1.17 15.06 5.79
C LEU A 141 0.21 15.70 5.83
N ILE A 142 1.20 15.15 5.11
CA ILE A 142 2.57 15.68 5.02
C ILE A 142 2.54 17.15 4.58
N THR A 143 1.81 17.44 3.50
CA THR A 143 1.72 18.80 2.95
C THR A 143 1.11 19.77 3.96
N ALA A 144 -0.01 19.38 4.59
CA ALA A 144 -0.66 20.21 5.60
C ALA A 144 0.22 20.45 6.84
N SER A 145 0.89 19.40 7.34
CA SER A 145 1.79 19.48 8.49
C SER A 145 2.99 20.36 8.21
N ARG A 146 3.61 20.26 7.03
CA ARG A 146 4.73 21.12 6.62
C ARG A 146 4.31 22.59 6.51
N ILE A 147 3.12 22.87 5.95
CA ILE A 147 2.60 24.24 5.89
C ILE A 147 2.38 24.80 7.30
N ARG A 148 1.73 24.04 8.19
CA ARG A 148 1.53 24.44 9.60
C ARG A 148 2.86 24.67 10.32
N TRP A 149 3.86 23.83 10.05
CA TRP A 149 5.20 23.96 10.62
C TRP A 149 5.93 25.22 10.12
N CYS A 150 5.87 25.52 8.82
CA CYS A 150 6.40 26.78 8.28
C CYS A 150 5.69 27.99 8.88
N GLN A 151 4.36 27.92 9.05
CA GLN A 151 3.60 28.98 9.70
C GLN A 151 4.03 29.17 11.15
N TYR A 152 4.25 28.07 11.88
CA TYR A 152 4.79 28.10 13.24
C TYR A 152 6.15 28.82 13.27
N LEU A 153 7.13 28.33 12.49
CA LEU A 153 8.49 28.88 12.44
C LEU A 153 8.59 30.35 11.99
N SER A 154 7.56 30.89 11.35
CA SER A 154 7.54 32.31 10.96
C SER A 154 7.29 33.27 12.12
N GLN A 155 6.93 32.76 13.30
CA GLN A 155 6.62 33.56 14.49
C GLN A 155 7.74 33.47 15.54
N PRO A 156 7.96 34.52 16.36
CA PRO A 156 8.87 34.44 17.50
C PRO A 156 8.34 33.46 18.56
N HIS A 157 9.22 32.63 19.12
CA HIS A 157 8.87 31.63 20.15
C HIS A 157 9.59 31.94 21.47
N ALA A 158 9.11 32.95 22.18
CA ALA A 158 9.71 33.43 23.42
C ALA A 158 8.99 32.94 24.69
N THR A 159 7.77 32.42 24.55
CA THR A 159 6.93 32.00 25.68
C THR A 159 6.71 30.50 25.69
N GLN A 160 6.52 29.93 26.89
CA GLN A 160 6.22 28.51 27.06
C GLN A 160 4.98 28.07 26.26
N ALA A 161 3.93 28.90 26.22
CA ALA A 161 2.72 28.61 25.45
C ALA A 161 2.98 28.44 23.93
N GLN A 162 3.97 29.15 23.37
CA GLN A 162 4.37 29.01 21.98
C GLN A 162 5.18 27.73 21.76
N ILE A 163 6.01 27.34 22.73
CA ILE A 163 6.73 26.07 22.70
C ILE A 163 5.73 24.90 22.75
N ASP A 164 4.76 24.98 23.66
CA ASP A 164 3.71 23.97 23.81
C ASP A 164 2.87 23.82 22.53
N ASN A 165 2.58 24.92 21.84
CA ASN A 165 1.89 24.90 20.55
C ASN A 165 2.71 24.18 19.46
N GLY A 166 4.02 24.46 19.39
CA GLY A 166 4.92 23.76 18.47
C GLY A 166 4.93 22.25 18.72
N PHE A 167 5.00 21.85 19.99
CA PHE A 167 4.95 20.44 20.37
C PHE A 167 3.59 19.80 20.03
N ALA A 168 2.49 20.50 20.29
CA ALA A 168 1.15 20.04 19.95
C ALA A 168 0.98 19.80 18.44
N LEU A 169 1.56 20.65 17.58
CA LEU A 169 1.57 20.43 16.13
C LEU A 169 2.29 19.14 15.74
N VAL A 170 3.45 18.88 16.33
CA VAL A 170 4.22 17.65 16.06
C VAL A 170 3.48 16.41 16.58
N LEU A 171 2.89 16.50 17.77
CA LEU A 171 2.11 15.40 18.36
C LEU A 171 0.86 15.10 17.53
N GLN A 172 0.14 16.12 17.07
CA GLN A 172 -1.01 15.97 16.18
C GLN A 172 -0.59 15.30 14.87
N TYR A 173 0.53 15.73 14.25
CA TYR A 173 1.04 15.11 13.03
C TYR A 173 1.35 13.62 13.24
N ALA A 174 2.04 13.27 14.32
CA ALA A 174 2.35 11.88 14.65
C ALA A 174 1.08 11.04 14.90
N GLY A 175 0.09 11.61 15.60
CA GLY A 175 -1.19 10.97 15.86
C GLY A 175 -2.02 10.72 14.60
N GLU A 176 -2.14 11.71 13.72
CA GLU A 176 -2.84 11.58 12.44
C GLU A 176 -2.13 10.58 11.51
N LEU A 177 -0.79 10.59 11.48
CA LEU A 177 0.02 9.62 10.72
C LEU A 177 -0.26 8.18 11.19
N HIS A 178 -0.28 7.97 12.50
CA HIS A 178 -0.59 6.66 13.08
C HIS A 178 -2.03 6.24 12.81
N GLY A 179 -2.98 7.17 12.91
CA GLY A 179 -4.40 6.93 12.63
C GLY A 179 -4.65 6.47 11.18
N ILE A 180 -4.02 7.12 10.20
CA ILE A 180 -4.09 6.71 8.78
C ILE A 180 -3.49 5.31 8.60
N SER A 181 -2.38 5.02 9.27
CA SER A 181 -1.69 3.72 9.17
C SER A 181 -2.53 2.58 9.78
N ILE A 182 -3.14 2.78 10.94
CA ILE A 182 -4.04 1.80 11.58
C ILE A 182 -5.33 1.62 10.79
N GLY A 183 -5.90 2.69 10.25
CA GLY A 183 -7.13 2.65 9.46
C GLY A 183 -7.04 1.67 8.28
N GLU A 184 -5.86 1.53 7.66
CA GLU A 184 -5.62 0.56 6.58
C GLU A 184 -5.71 -0.89 7.06
N THR A 185 -5.21 -1.19 8.27
CA THR A 185 -5.24 -2.52 8.87
C THR A 185 -6.65 -2.89 9.34
N GLY A 186 -7.39 -1.94 9.92
CA GLY A 186 -8.79 -2.14 10.33
C GLY A 186 -9.69 -2.47 9.14
N HIS A 187 -9.57 -1.72 8.05
CA HIS A 187 -10.37 -1.92 6.84
C HIS A 187 -10.08 -3.26 6.14
N TRP A 188 -8.85 -3.79 6.26
CA TRP A 188 -8.54 -5.16 5.81
C TRP A 188 -9.25 -6.22 6.64
N GLY A 189 -9.33 -6.05 7.96
CA GLY A 189 -10.05 -6.95 8.85
C GLY A 189 -11.54 -7.04 8.51
N GLU A 190 -12.18 -5.91 8.22
CA GLU A 190 -13.59 -5.86 7.82
C GLU A 190 -13.86 -6.54 6.46
N THR A 191 -13.01 -6.30 5.46
CA THR A 191 -13.10 -6.99 4.16
C THR A 191 -12.92 -8.50 4.33
N LEU A 192 -11.95 -8.94 5.14
CA LEU A 192 -11.72 -10.36 5.41
C LEU A 192 -12.95 -11.03 6.06
N LEU A 193 -13.55 -10.38 7.07
CA LEU A 193 -14.75 -10.89 7.74
C LEU A 193 -15.95 -10.96 6.78
N THR A 194 -16.08 -9.98 5.89
CA THR A 194 -17.15 -9.94 4.87
C THR A 194 -17.01 -11.08 3.86
N GLU A 195 -15.79 -11.32 3.36
CA GLU A 195 -15.50 -12.43 2.45
C GLU A 195 -15.74 -13.80 3.11
N LEU A 196 -15.30 -13.98 4.36
CA LEU A 196 -15.55 -15.22 5.12
C LEU A 196 -17.06 -15.49 5.29
N ALA A 197 -17.86 -14.46 5.58
CA ALA A 197 -19.31 -14.58 5.69
C ALA A 197 -19.97 -14.97 4.35
N GLN A 198 -19.46 -14.47 3.22
CA GLN A 198 -19.93 -14.87 1.89
C GLN A 198 -19.57 -16.32 1.55
N TYR A 199 -18.37 -16.78 1.93
CA TYR A 199 -17.95 -18.17 1.77
C TYR A 199 -18.81 -19.14 2.59
N GLN A 200 -19.12 -18.79 3.84
CA GLN A 200 -20.01 -19.59 4.69
C GLN A 200 -21.39 -19.77 4.02
N LYS A 201 -22.00 -18.69 3.54
CA LYS A 201 -23.29 -18.75 2.83
C LYS A 201 -23.24 -19.64 1.58
N LYS A 202 -22.14 -19.62 0.83
CA LYS A 202 -21.95 -20.48 -0.35
C LYS A 202 -21.85 -21.97 0.01
N ILE A 203 -21.21 -22.31 1.14
CA ILE A 203 -21.12 -23.70 1.63
C ILE A 203 -22.50 -24.20 2.07
N GLU A 204 -23.25 -23.38 2.80
CA GLU A 204 -24.61 -23.71 3.26
C GLU A 204 -25.58 -23.91 2.09
N ALA A 205 -25.52 -23.05 1.08
CA ALA A 205 -26.33 -23.19 -0.15
C ALA A 205 -26.01 -24.49 -0.91
N ARG A 206 -24.71 -24.83 -1.04
CA ARG A 206 -24.26 -26.04 -1.74
C ARG A 206 -24.59 -27.33 -0.97
N GLY A 207 -24.57 -27.27 0.36
CA GLY A 207 -25.01 -28.35 1.23
C GLY A 207 -26.53 -28.60 1.19
N ALA A 208 -27.32 -27.56 0.93
CA ALA A 208 -28.76 -27.66 0.75
C ALA A 208 -29.16 -28.28 -0.61
N GLU A 209 -28.40 -28.01 -1.67
CA GLU A 209 -28.61 -28.61 -2.99
C GLU A 209 -28.25 -30.10 -3.04
N THR A 210 -27.28 -30.55 -2.23
CA THR A 210 -26.84 -31.96 -2.20
C THR A 210 -27.82 -32.89 -1.44
N LYS A 211 -28.83 -32.32 -0.74
CA LYS A 211 -29.86 -33.06 0.01
C LYS A 211 -31.20 -33.19 -0.73
N ARG A 212 -31.30 -32.71 -1.97
CA ARG A 212 -32.46 -32.93 -2.87
C ARG A 212 -32.11 -33.98 -3.92
#